data_AF-W6QD28-F1
#
_entry.id   AF-W6QD28-F1
#
_cell.length_a   1.000
_cell.length_b   1.000
_cell.length_c   1.000
_cell.angle_alpha   90.00
_cell.angle_beta   90.00
_cell.angle_gamma   90.00
#
_symmetry.space_group_name_H-M   'P 1'
#
loop_
_entity.id
_entity.type
_entity.pdbx_description
1 polymer ?
#
loop_
_entity_poly.entity_id
_entity_poly.type
_entity_poly.pdbx_seq_one_letter_code
_entity_poly.pdbx_strand_id
1 'polypeptide(L)'
;MSYYITIHHGPGVDESPENMWVNITFTTKDHFYLRTDGALICLIIERIREMKFEFTPEPMDRQFRWCISLPVSKAHDTEDGVIADALGLAEWYRVQILNGNATINRKLLFDRKPFNEGKECCRDNVCDRILHPEWWVDTCKDP
;
A
#
# COMPACT_ATOMS: atom_id res chain seq x y z
N MET A 1 -3.35 5.04 6.90
CA MET A 1 -4.06 3.83 6.43
C MET A 1 -3.36 3.35 5.18
N SER A 2 -2.60 2.25 5.26
CA SER A 2 -1.84 1.77 4.09
C SER A 2 -2.79 1.71 2.91
N TYR A 3 -2.40 2.32 1.78
CA TYR A 3 -3.30 2.61 0.66
C TYR A 3 -4.04 1.36 0.14
N TYR A 4 -3.47 0.17 0.37
CA TYR A 4 -4.02 -1.11 -0.03
C TYR A 4 -4.59 -1.95 1.12
N ILE A 5 -4.30 -1.66 2.39
CA ILE A 5 -4.77 -2.45 3.54
C ILE A 5 -5.82 -1.64 4.30
N THR A 6 -7.07 -2.11 4.26
CA THR A 6 -8.19 -1.45 4.93
C THR A 6 -8.50 -2.14 6.25
N ILE A 7 -8.49 -1.38 7.34
CA ILE A 7 -9.01 -1.82 8.66
C ILE A 7 -10.50 -1.49 8.70
N HIS A 8 -11.35 -2.48 8.93
CA HIS A 8 -12.80 -2.32 8.96
C HIS A 8 -13.30 -1.75 10.29
N HIS A 9 -12.60 -2.07 11.38
CA HIS A 9 -12.97 -1.68 12.74
C HIS A 9 -11.72 -1.31 13.55
N GLY A 10 -11.54 -0.02 13.85
CA GLY A 10 -10.45 0.48 14.70
C GLY A 10 -9.68 1.65 14.09
N PRO A 11 -8.74 2.24 14.86
CA PRO A 11 -7.86 3.27 14.33
C PRO A 11 -6.95 2.67 13.24
N GLY A 12 -6.80 3.41 12.14
CA GLY A 12 -5.83 3.06 11.10
C GLY A 12 -4.40 3.25 11.60
N VAL A 13 -3.45 2.94 10.74
CA VAL A 13 -2.02 3.13 11.02
C VAL A 13 -1.61 4.57 10.76
N ASP A 14 -0.72 5.09 11.59
CA ASP A 14 -0.13 6.42 11.46
C ASP A 14 0.67 6.53 10.15
N GLU A 15 0.36 7.55 9.37
CA GLU A 15 1.01 7.89 8.10
C GLU A 15 1.56 9.30 8.12
N SER A 16 2.02 9.73 9.30
CA SER A 16 2.72 10.99 9.45
C SER A 16 3.76 11.18 8.33
N PRO A 17 3.91 12.40 7.77
CA PRO A 17 4.99 12.73 6.84
C PRO A 17 6.38 12.47 7.44
N GLU A 18 6.44 12.35 8.76
CA GLU A 18 7.65 11.97 9.48
C GLU A 18 7.94 10.49 9.38
N ASN A 19 7.07 9.61 8.86
CA ASN A 19 7.40 8.20 8.72
C ASN A 19 8.36 7.97 7.54
N MET A 20 9.13 6.89 7.64
CA MET A 20 9.75 6.27 6.48
C MET A 20 8.85 5.14 5.99
N TRP A 21 9.13 4.64 4.79
CA TRP A 21 8.29 3.66 4.13
C TRP A 21 9.11 2.44 3.72
N VAL A 22 8.62 1.27 4.13
CA VAL A 22 9.08 -0.02 3.64
C VAL A 22 8.18 -0.43 2.48
N ASN A 23 8.76 -0.48 1.28
CA ASN A 23 8.05 -0.70 0.03
C ASN A 23 8.30 -2.12 -0.47
N ILE A 24 7.23 -2.86 -0.66
CA ILE A 24 7.28 -4.28 -0.99
C ILE A 24 6.64 -4.48 -2.36
N THR A 25 7.45 -4.88 -3.35
CA THR A 25 7.03 -5.01 -4.75
C THR A 25 6.69 -6.44 -5.12
N PHE A 26 5.53 -6.69 -5.74
CA PHE A 26 5.03 -7.99 -6.16
C PHE A 26 5.22 -8.22 -7.66
N THR A 27 5.20 -9.49 -8.04
CA THR A 27 5.29 -9.94 -9.44
C THR A 27 3.96 -10.54 -9.91
N THR A 28 3.82 -10.72 -11.22
CA THR A 28 2.69 -11.45 -11.82
C THR A 28 2.55 -12.88 -11.30
N LYS A 29 3.67 -13.54 -10.97
CA LYS A 29 3.67 -14.88 -10.38
C LYS A 29 3.04 -14.84 -8.99
N ASP A 30 3.40 -13.86 -8.17
CA ASP A 30 2.84 -13.70 -6.82
C ASP A 30 1.31 -13.53 -6.87
N HIS A 31 0.81 -12.75 -7.83
CA HIS A 31 -0.64 -12.62 -8.05
C HIS A 31 -1.34 -13.96 -8.31
N PHE A 32 -0.74 -14.81 -9.16
CA PHE A 32 -1.32 -16.10 -9.55
C PHE A 32 -1.37 -17.09 -8.39
N TYR A 33 -0.35 -17.10 -7.53
CA TYR A 33 -0.21 -18.07 -6.45
C TYR A 33 -0.88 -17.61 -5.14
N LEU A 34 -0.89 -16.32 -4.84
CA LEU A 34 -1.41 -15.81 -3.57
C LEU A 34 -2.87 -15.44 -3.73
N ARG A 35 -3.78 -16.39 -3.53
CA ARG A 35 -5.23 -16.19 -3.75
C ARG A 35 -5.99 -15.59 -2.57
N THR A 36 -5.36 -15.46 -1.41
CA THR A 36 -5.99 -14.94 -0.19
C THR A 36 -5.17 -13.79 0.41
N ASP A 37 -5.83 -12.92 1.17
CA ASP A 37 -5.16 -11.84 1.90
C ASP A 37 -4.17 -12.41 2.93
N GLY A 38 -4.54 -13.52 3.58
CA GLY A 38 -3.67 -14.25 4.50
C GLY A 38 -2.37 -14.74 3.83
N ALA A 39 -2.43 -15.26 2.61
CA ALA A 39 -1.23 -15.66 1.89
C ALA A 39 -0.36 -14.46 1.50
N LEU A 40 -1.00 -13.34 1.14
CA LEU A 40 -0.29 -12.14 0.71
C LEU A 40 0.42 -11.42 1.87
N ILE A 41 -0.21 -11.34 3.05
CA ILE A 41 0.44 -10.78 4.24
C ILE A 41 1.59 -11.67 4.74
N CYS A 42 1.47 -12.99 4.62
CA CYS A 42 2.59 -13.90 4.90
C CYS A 42 3.78 -13.64 3.95
N LEU A 43 3.53 -13.42 2.64
CA LEU A 43 4.61 -13.07 1.71
C LEU A 43 5.28 -11.74 2.08
N ILE A 44 4.50 -10.73 2.48
CA ILE A 44 5.04 -9.44 2.96
C ILE A 44 6.00 -9.68 4.12
N ILE A 45 5.58 -10.45 5.13
CA ILE A 45 6.42 -10.78 6.29
C ILE A 45 7.71 -11.47 5.85
N GLU A 46 7.62 -12.48 4.99
CA GLU A 46 8.81 -13.18 4.49
C GLU A 46 9.76 -12.26 3.72
N ARG A 47 9.24 -11.34 2.90
CA ARG A 47 10.09 -10.37 2.20
C ARG A 47 10.78 -9.40 3.14
N ILE A 48 10.13 -8.97 4.22
CA ILE A 48 10.78 -8.14 5.22
C ILE A 48 11.89 -8.94 5.91
N ARG A 49 11.64 -10.20 6.29
CA ARG A 49 12.66 -11.10 6.89
C ARG A 49 13.86 -11.35 5.97
N GLU A 50 13.60 -11.49 4.68
CA GLU A 50 14.63 -11.67 3.65
C GLU A 50 15.28 -10.36 3.18
N MET A 51 14.91 -9.22 3.78
CA MET A 51 15.37 -7.87 3.38
C MET A 51 15.11 -7.54 1.90
N LYS A 52 14.03 -8.09 1.33
CA LYS A 52 13.59 -7.86 -0.06
C LYS A 52 12.54 -6.75 -0.12
N PHE A 53 12.95 -5.53 0.21
CA PHE A 53 12.13 -4.32 0.16
C PHE A 53 12.98 -3.09 -0.17
N GLU A 54 12.33 -2.00 -0.53
CA GLU A 54 12.99 -0.69 -0.68
C GLU A 54 12.57 0.25 0.45
N PHE A 55 13.54 0.99 0.99
CA PHE A 55 13.31 1.94 2.08
C PHE A 55 13.38 3.37 1.56
N THR A 56 12.28 4.11 1.69
CA THR A 56 12.17 5.46 1.09
C THR A 56 11.47 6.45 2.03
N PRO A 57 11.68 7.77 1.85
CA PRO A 57 10.94 8.81 2.57
C PRO A 57 9.47 8.95 2.16
N GLU A 58 9.12 8.45 0.97
CA GLU A 58 7.76 8.54 0.41
C GLU A 58 7.24 7.15 0.01
N PRO A 59 5.94 6.89 0.13
CA PRO A 59 5.37 5.60 -0.25
C PRO A 59 5.36 5.43 -1.78
N MET A 60 6.06 4.39 -2.23
CA MET A 60 6.10 4.03 -3.65
C MET A 60 4.76 3.54 -4.17
N ASP A 61 3.92 2.97 -3.33
CA ASP A 61 2.66 2.33 -3.71
C ASP A 61 1.58 3.29 -4.27
N ARG A 62 1.81 4.60 -4.10
CA ARG A 62 1.05 5.69 -4.73
C ARG A 62 1.42 5.90 -6.20
N GLN A 63 2.67 5.59 -6.57
CA GLN A 63 3.25 5.87 -7.89
C GLN A 63 3.49 4.59 -8.71
N PHE A 64 3.78 3.47 -8.05
CA PHE A 64 4.17 2.21 -8.66
C PHE A 64 3.09 1.13 -8.51
N ARG A 65 2.94 0.31 -9.55
CA ARG A 65 2.08 -0.88 -9.53
C ARG A 65 2.65 -1.96 -8.64
N TRP A 66 1.77 -2.85 -8.19
CA TRP A 66 2.16 -4.08 -7.51
C TRP A 66 3.11 -3.77 -6.35
N CYS A 67 2.79 -2.74 -5.59
CA CYS A 67 3.60 -2.30 -4.46
C CYS A 67 2.66 -2.08 -3.28
N ILE A 68 3.13 -2.41 -2.08
CA ILE A 68 2.53 -2.00 -0.82
C ILE A 68 3.60 -1.28 -0.03
N SER A 69 3.28 -0.07 0.44
CA SER A 69 4.13 0.71 1.32
C SER A 69 3.60 0.61 2.74
N LEU A 70 4.48 0.19 3.66
CA LEU A 70 4.22 0.12 5.09
C LEU A 70 4.91 1.31 5.77
N PRO A 71 4.17 2.15 6.52
CA PRO A 71 4.78 3.21 7.28
C PRO A 71 5.54 2.61 8.47
N VAL A 72 6.74 3.12 8.71
CA VAL A 72 7.57 2.79 9.87
C VAL A 72 8.10 4.09 10.49
N SER A 73 8.22 4.10 11.81
CA SER A 73 8.60 5.29 12.55
C SER A 73 10.01 5.76 12.17
N LYS A 74 10.19 7.08 11.94
CA LYS A 74 11.54 7.69 11.78
C LYS A 74 12.37 7.68 13.06
N ALA A 75 11.78 7.34 14.21
CA ALA A 75 12.50 7.32 15.48
C ALA A 75 13.60 6.24 15.54
N HIS A 76 13.71 5.37 14.54
CA HIS A 76 14.76 4.36 14.46
C HIS A 76 16.02 4.91 13.80
N ASP A 77 17.10 4.97 14.57
CA ASP A 77 18.44 5.35 14.10
C ASP A 77 19.15 4.20 13.34
N THR A 78 18.57 3.00 13.32
CA THR A 78 19.18 1.80 12.74
C THR A 78 18.23 1.06 11.81
N GLU A 79 18.80 0.41 10.79
CA GLU A 79 18.09 -0.43 9.84
C GLU A 79 17.39 -1.62 10.53
N ASP A 80 18.01 -2.21 11.54
CA ASP A 80 17.39 -3.28 12.34
C ASP A 80 16.13 -2.82 13.07
N GLY A 81 16.12 -1.58 13.57
CA GLY A 81 14.94 -0.99 14.21
C GLY A 81 13.79 -0.80 13.22
N VAL A 82 14.11 -0.31 12.02
CA VAL A 82 13.17 -0.18 10.90
C VAL A 82 12.57 -1.53 10.52
N ILE A 83 13.39 -2.57 10.40
CA ILE A 83 12.94 -3.94 10.08
C ILE A 83 12.03 -4.48 11.17
N ALA A 84 12.40 -4.30 12.45
CA ALA A 84 11.59 -4.76 13.57
C ALA A 84 10.21 -4.08 13.60
N ASP A 85 10.15 -2.77 13.33
CA ASP A 85 8.90 -2.01 13.27
C ASP A 85 8.03 -2.47 12.09
N ALA A 86 8.63 -2.65 10.90
CA ALA A 86 7.95 -3.18 9.72
C ALA A 86 7.37 -4.58 9.96
N LEU A 87 8.14 -5.47 10.61
CA LEU A 87 7.70 -6.81 10.97
C LEU A 87 6.57 -6.77 11.99
N GLY A 88 6.68 -5.93 13.03
CA GLY A 88 5.64 -5.74 14.04
C GLY A 88 4.34 -5.29 13.40
N LEU A 89 4.40 -4.32 12.49
CA LEU A 89 3.24 -3.83 11.76
C LEU A 89 2.64 -4.90 10.83
N ALA A 90 3.48 -5.63 10.09
CA ALA A 90 3.02 -6.69 9.19
C ALA A 90 2.36 -7.86 9.95
N GLU A 91 2.91 -8.27 11.10
CA GLU A 91 2.30 -9.29 11.96
C GLU A 91 0.99 -8.77 12.58
N TRP A 92 0.92 -7.49 12.96
CA TRP A 92 -0.34 -6.89 13.42
C TRP A 92 -1.40 -6.94 12.32
N TYR A 93 -1.07 -6.53 11.08
CA TYR A 93 -1.99 -6.65 9.94
C TYR A 93 -2.42 -8.08 9.69
N ARG A 94 -1.51 -9.05 9.81
CA ARG A 94 -1.84 -10.47 9.68
C ARG A 94 -2.89 -10.88 10.69
N VAL A 95 -2.75 -10.49 11.96
CA VAL A 95 -3.76 -10.77 13.00
C VAL A 95 -5.11 -10.14 12.63
N GLN A 96 -5.13 -8.89 12.16
CA GLN A 96 -6.38 -8.24 11.75
C GLN A 96 -7.04 -8.95 10.56
N ILE A 97 -6.26 -9.35 9.55
CA ILE A 97 -6.75 -10.08 8.37
C ILE A 97 -7.32 -11.45 8.77
N LEU A 98 -6.59 -12.21 9.60
CA LEU A 98 -7.02 -13.53 10.04
C LEU A 98 -8.30 -13.48 10.90
N ASN A 99 -8.50 -12.38 11.62
CA ASN A 99 -9.72 -12.15 12.41
C ASN A 99 -10.87 -11.57 11.58
N GLY A 100 -10.67 -11.29 10.28
CA GLY A 100 -11.68 -10.66 9.42
C GLY A 100 -11.87 -9.16 9.66
N ASN A 101 -10.98 -8.53 10.43
CA ASN A 101 -11.02 -7.09 10.75
C ASN A 101 -10.30 -6.22 9.72
N ALA A 102 -9.56 -6.83 8.79
CA ALA A 102 -8.86 -6.14 7.74
C ALA A 102 -8.88 -6.93 6.43
N THR A 103 -8.81 -6.22 5.32
CA THR A 103 -8.64 -6.81 3.99
C THR A 103 -7.60 -6.06 3.19
N ILE A 104 -7.03 -6.75 2.21
CA ILE A 104 -6.14 -6.16 1.23
C ILE A 104 -6.95 -5.93 -0.05
N ASN A 105 -6.94 -4.70 -0.56
CA ASN A 105 -7.59 -4.38 -1.83
C ASN A 105 -6.79 -4.95 -3.00
N ARG A 106 -6.95 -6.25 -3.23
CA ARG A 106 -6.22 -7.01 -4.26
C ARG A 106 -6.52 -6.53 -5.68
N LYS A 107 -7.75 -6.06 -5.92
CA LYS A 107 -8.14 -5.49 -7.21
C LYS A 107 -7.34 -4.22 -7.49
N LEU A 108 -7.22 -3.34 -6.51
CA LEU A 108 -6.37 -2.15 -6.62
C LEU A 108 -4.89 -2.53 -6.72
N LEU A 109 -4.44 -3.53 -5.96
CA LEU A 109 -3.05 -3.97 -5.98
C LEU A 109 -2.64 -4.51 -7.35
N PHE A 110 -3.42 -5.44 -7.93
CA PHE A 110 -3.01 -6.21 -9.11
C PHE A 110 -3.71 -5.83 -10.42
N ASP A 111 -4.97 -5.39 -10.37
CA ASP A 111 -5.82 -5.16 -11.54
C ASP A 111 -5.92 -3.68 -11.96
N ARG A 112 -5.19 -2.78 -11.30
CA ARG A 112 -5.07 -1.36 -11.68
C ARG A 112 -4.63 -1.27 -13.14
N LYS A 113 -5.10 -0.29 -13.93
CA LYS A 113 -4.52 0.06 -15.26
C LYS A 113 -3.37 1.06 -15.12
N PRO A 114 -2.35 1.07 -16.00
CA PRO A 114 -1.10 1.80 -15.78
C PRO A 114 -1.33 3.25 -15.37
N PHE A 115 -0.67 3.66 -14.28
CA PHE A 115 -0.57 5.06 -13.89
C PHE A 115 0.60 5.62 -14.69
N ASN A 116 0.33 6.39 -15.73
CA ASN A 116 1.32 7.32 -16.26
C ASN A 116 1.06 8.65 -15.54
N GLU A 117 2.06 9.16 -14.83
CA GLU A 117 2.06 10.52 -14.27
C GLU A 117 0.89 10.84 -13.31
N GLY A 118 0.43 9.87 -12.52
CA GLY A 118 -0.62 10.11 -11.51
C GLY A 118 -2.07 10.10 -12.02
N LYS A 119 -2.30 9.71 -13.28
CA LYS A 119 -3.66 9.53 -13.85
C LYS A 119 -3.87 8.07 -14.26
N GLU A 120 -5.02 7.50 -13.89
CA GLU A 120 -5.34 6.12 -14.23
C GLU A 120 -5.58 6.05 -15.76
N CYS A 121 -4.74 5.32 -16.51
CA CYS A 121 -4.99 5.07 -17.93
C CYS A 121 -6.15 4.07 -18.13
N CYS A 122 -7.35 4.51 -17.80
CA CYS A 122 -8.56 4.02 -18.44
C CYS A 122 -8.72 4.79 -19.75
N ARG A 123 -9.06 4.11 -20.86
CA ARG A 123 -9.64 4.82 -22.01
C ARG A 123 -10.76 5.71 -21.44
N ASP A 124 -10.67 7.01 -21.72
CA ASP A 124 -11.65 8.04 -21.39
C ASP A 124 -11.73 8.53 -19.93
N ASN A 125 -10.69 8.32 -19.08
CA ASN A 125 -10.58 8.87 -17.71
C ASN A 125 -11.80 8.56 -16.78
N VAL A 126 -12.59 7.53 -17.10
CA VAL A 126 -13.83 7.19 -16.38
C VAL A 126 -13.55 6.80 -14.93
N CYS A 127 -12.41 6.17 -14.68
CA CYS A 127 -12.04 5.65 -13.38
C CYS A 127 -11.62 6.77 -12.40
N ASP A 128 -10.88 7.78 -12.87
CA ASP A 128 -10.46 8.94 -12.07
C ASP A 128 -11.67 9.77 -11.58
N ARG A 129 -12.71 9.94 -12.41
CA ARG A 129 -13.93 10.66 -12.01
C ARG A 129 -14.77 9.94 -10.96
N ILE A 130 -14.69 8.61 -10.91
CA ILE A 130 -15.45 7.78 -9.97
C ILE A 130 -14.70 7.64 -8.64
N LEU A 131 -13.37 7.50 -8.69
CA LEU A 131 -12.54 7.28 -7.51
C LEU A 131 -12.08 8.57 -6.83
N HIS A 132 -11.88 9.64 -7.61
CA HIS A 132 -11.41 10.95 -7.14
C HIS A 132 -12.23 12.10 -7.75
N PRO A 133 -13.54 12.17 -7.49
CA PRO A 133 -14.40 13.25 -8.00
C PRO A 133 -13.91 14.65 -7.59
N GLU A 134 -13.20 14.77 -6.46
CA GLU A 134 -12.61 16.00 -5.93
C GLU A 134 -11.52 16.61 -6.81
N TRP A 135 -10.84 15.82 -7.65
CA TRP A 135 -9.81 16.33 -8.57
C TRP A 135 -10.38 17.00 -9.82
N TRP A 136 -11.69 16.87 -10.04
CA TRP A 136 -12.39 17.32 -11.24
C TRP A 136 -13.49 18.34 -10.93
N VAL A 137 -13.50 18.89 -9.72
CA VAL A 137 -14.35 20.04 -9.39
C VAL A 137 -13.80 21.23 -10.16
N ASP A 138 -14.54 21.67 -11.18
CA ASP A 138 -14.15 22.74 -12.10
C ASP A 138 -13.59 23.95 -11.34
N THR A 139 -12.27 24.14 -11.43
CA THR A 139 -11.67 25.48 -11.32
C THR A 139 -11.92 26.25 -12.62
N CYS A 140 -13.18 26.26 -13.09
CA CYS A 140 -13.65 27.29 -13.99
C CYS A 140 -14.02 28.49 -13.11
N LYS A 141 -12.99 29.21 -12.65
CA LYS A 141 -13.15 30.65 -12.55
C LYS A 141 -13.16 31.14 -13.99
N ASP A 142 -14.37 31.36 -14.49
CA ASP A 142 -14.61 32.09 -15.74
C ASP A 142 -13.95 33.49 -15.68
N PRO A 143 -13.56 34.03 -16.85
CA PRO A 143 -12.46 35.00 -17.04
C PRO A 143 -12.59 36.35 -16.34
#